data_AF-A0A804LFP6-F1
#
_entry.id   AF-A0A804LFP6-F1
#
_cell.length_a   1.000
_cell.length_b   1.000
_cell.length_c   1.000
_cell.angle_alpha   90.00
_cell.angle_beta   90.00
_cell.angle_gamma   90.00
#
_symmetry.space_group_name_H-M   'P 1'
#
loop_
_entity.id
_entity.type
_entity.pdbx_description
1 polymer ?
#
loop_
_entity_poly.entity_id
_entity_poly.type
_entity_poly.pdbx_seq_one_letter_code
_entity_poly.pdbx_strand_id
1 'polypeptide(L)'
;LFSVVKPSVIQLRGPTKVSVFLASNDAEQACDFRITGSYHDGACAVSLGDSDTIDRRFSVVNTLLGKNSYNVTVNPGIDYAFIVALVVILDEMHYQR
;
A
#
# COMPACT_ATOMS: atom_id res chain seq x y z
N LEU A 1 9.72 8.28 10.05
CA LEU A 1 8.77 7.25 10.55
C LEU A 1 8.91 5.97 9.73
N PHE A 2 8.76 6.07 8.41
CA PHE A 2 8.96 4.95 7.49
C PHE A 2 9.34 5.49 6.10
N SER A 3 9.90 4.62 5.28
CA SER A 3 10.21 4.83 3.87
C SER A 3 9.36 3.88 3.03
N VAL A 4 8.92 4.35 1.86
CA VAL A 4 8.11 3.56 0.93
C VAL A 4 8.85 3.43 -0.38
N VAL A 5 9.12 2.19 -0.79
CA VAL A 5 9.94 1.87 -1.96
C VAL A 5 9.11 1.11 -2.99
N LYS A 6 9.11 1.66 -4.20
CA LYS A 6 8.54 1.06 -5.40
C LYS A 6 9.62 0.24 -6.12
N PRO A 7 9.34 -1.00 -6.55
CA PRO A 7 10.24 -1.73 -7.43
C PRO A 7 10.37 -1.02 -8.78
N SER A 8 11.57 -1.07 -9.35
CA SER A 8 11.99 -0.30 -10.53
C SER A 8 11.17 -0.59 -11.79
N VAL A 9 10.51 -1.75 -11.86
CA VAL A 9 9.72 -2.17 -13.02
C VAL A 9 8.27 -1.75 -12.83
N ILE A 10 7.95 -0.58 -13.35
CA ILE A 10 6.60 0.00 -13.32
C ILE A 10 5.72 -0.73 -14.32
N GLN A 11 4.71 -1.46 -13.84
CA GLN A 11 3.58 -1.87 -14.68
C GLN A 11 2.42 -0.90 -14.41
N LEU A 12 2.18 0.04 -15.32
CA LEU A 12 1.14 1.08 -15.17
C LEU A 12 -0.27 0.53 -14.86
N ARG A 13 -0.53 -0.71 -15.27
CA ARG A 13 -1.79 -1.44 -15.05
C ARG A 13 -1.60 -2.80 -14.39
N GLY A 14 -0.38 -3.09 -13.92
CA GLY A 14 -0.05 -4.38 -13.31
C GLY A 14 -0.24 -4.38 -11.81
N PRO A 15 0.01 -5.52 -11.16
CA PRO A 15 -0.12 -5.64 -9.72
C PRO A 15 0.81 -4.66 -9.01
N THR A 16 0.23 -3.83 -8.16
CA THR A 16 0.91 -3.00 -7.18
C THR A 16 1.75 -3.91 -6.28
N LYS A 17 3.04 -3.63 -6.20
CA LYS A 17 3.96 -4.25 -5.25
C LYS A 17 4.82 -3.14 -4.66
N VAL A 18 4.66 -2.84 -3.39
CA VAL A 18 5.38 -1.75 -2.71
C VAL A 18 5.93 -2.27 -1.39
N SER A 19 7.16 -1.89 -1.06
CA SER A 19 7.82 -2.26 0.18
C SER A 19 7.82 -1.07 1.14
N VAL A 20 7.53 -1.30 2.42
CA VAL A 20 7.54 -0.29 3.47
C VAL A 20 8.57 -0.68 4.51
N PHE A 21 9.46 0.25 4.83
CA PHE A 21 10.53 0.08 5.81
C PHE A 21 10.32 1.06 6.95
N LEU A 22 10.19 0.58 8.18
CA LEU A 22 10.14 1.44 9.35
C LEU A 22 11.52 2.06 9.59
N ALA A 23 11.54 3.24 10.21
CA ALA A 23 12.79 3.96 10.47
C ALA A 23 13.76 3.21 11.41
N SER A 24 13.29 2.18 12.12
CA SER A 24 14.11 1.30 12.96
C SER A 24 14.71 0.11 12.21
N ASN A 25 14.35 -0.08 10.93
CA ASN A 25 14.84 -1.17 10.10
C ASN A 25 16.04 -0.71 9.26
N ASP A 26 17.16 -0.52 9.94
CA ASP A 26 18.38 0.06 9.37
C ASP A 26 19.08 -0.89 8.38
N ALA A 27 18.79 -2.19 8.46
CA ALA A 27 19.41 -3.21 7.64
C ALA A 27 18.82 -3.28 6.23
N GLU A 28 17.55 -2.84 6.06
CA GLU A 28 16.78 -2.87 4.81
C GLU A 28 16.78 -4.22 4.05
N GLN A 29 17.14 -5.32 4.71
CA GLN A 29 17.25 -6.65 4.08
C GLN A 29 15.88 -7.25 3.75
N ALA A 30 14.87 -6.93 4.56
CA ALA A 30 13.48 -7.30 4.35
C ALA A 30 12.60 -6.11 4.73
N CYS A 31 11.52 -5.90 4.00
CA CYS A 31 10.56 -4.86 4.37
C CYS A 31 9.79 -5.25 5.64
N ASP A 32 9.33 -4.25 6.39
CA ASP A 32 8.46 -4.46 7.56
C ASP A 32 7.02 -4.73 7.13
N PHE A 33 6.60 -4.08 6.06
CA PHE A 33 5.31 -4.32 5.43
C PHE A 33 5.44 -4.34 3.91
N ARG A 34 4.58 -5.16 3.29
CA ARG A 34 4.46 -5.21 1.84
C ARG A 34 3.04 -4.90 1.43
N ILE A 35 2.89 -3.98 0.48
CA ILE A 35 1.62 -3.73 -0.18
C ILE A 35 1.58 -4.53 -1.48
N THR A 36 0.54 -5.34 -1.64
CA THR A 36 0.27 -6.11 -2.87
C THR A 36 -1.13 -5.83 -3.40
N GLY A 37 -1.41 -6.28 -4.63
CA GLY A 37 -2.75 -6.28 -5.21
C GLY A 37 -2.87 -5.35 -6.41
N SER A 38 -4.07 -4.83 -6.67
CA SER A 38 -4.32 -3.91 -7.79
C SER A 38 -4.95 -2.63 -7.29
N TYR A 39 -4.22 -1.52 -7.43
CA TYR A 39 -4.72 -0.20 -7.05
C TYR A 39 -5.97 0.18 -7.86
N HIS A 40 -5.94 -0.04 -9.17
CA HIS A 40 -7.02 0.34 -10.09
C HIS A 40 -8.28 -0.52 -9.90
N ASP A 41 -8.13 -1.78 -9.49
CA ASP A 41 -9.27 -2.65 -9.15
C ASP A 41 -9.72 -2.47 -7.70
N GLY A 42 -9.05 -1.61 -6.94
CA GLY A 42 -9.36 -1.37 -5.54
C GLY A 42 -9.14 -2.57 -4.64
N ALA A 43 -8.19 -3.43 -4.97
CA ALA A 43 -7.92 -4.67 -4.28
C ALA A 43 -6.48 -4.69 -3.77
N CYS A 44 -6.15 -3.80 -2.84
CA CYS A 44 -4.83 -3.77 -2.21
C CYS A 44 -4.83 -4.43 -0.82
N ALA A 45 -3.69 -4.98 -0.42
CA ALA A 45 -3.50 -5.59 0.89
C ALA A 45 -2.15 -5.19 1.46
N VAL A 46 -2.07 -5.06 2.79
CA VAL A 46 -0.81 -4.87 3.51
C VAL A 46 -0.49 -6.16 4.27
N SER A 47 0.63 -6.78 3.92
CA SER A 47 1.20 -7.95 4.58
C SER A 47 2.32 -7.55 5.52
N LEU A 48 2.59 -8.40 6.52
CA LEU A 48 3.77 -8.24 7.38
C LEU A 48 4.99 -8.84 6.68
N GLY A 49 5.96 -7.98 6.39
CA GLY A 49 7.16 -8.25 5.59
C GLY A 49 6.90 -8.97 4.27
N ASP A 50 7.78 -9.91 3.93
CA ASP A 50 7.69 -10.72 2.71
C ASP A 50 6.83 -12.00 2.89
N SER A 51 6.14 -12.15 4.02
CA SER A 51 5.25 -13.30 4.21
C SER A 51 3.95 -13.14 3.42
N ASP A 52 3.39 -14.25 2.96
CA ASP A 52 2.03 -14.30 2.39
C ASP A 52 0.94 -14.14 3.47
N THR A 53 1.33 -13.96 4.73
CA THR A 53 0.41 -13.69 5.83
C THR A 53 -0.12 -12.28 5.68
N ILE A 54 -1.31 -12.18 5.08
CA ILE A 54 -2.04 -10.91 4.97
C ILE A 54 -2.45 -10.50 6.38
N ASP A 55 -1.79 -9.47 6.91
CA ASP A 55 -2.14 -8.89 8.20
C ASP A 55 -3.34 -7.93 8.06
N ARG A 56 -3.44 -7.25 6.91
CA ARG A 56 -4.46 -6.22 6.65
C ARG A 56 -4.89 -6.18 5.18
N ARG A 57 -6.13 -5.77 4.91
CA ARG A 57 -6.66 -5.51 3.56
C ARG A 57 -7.27 -4.13 3.51
N PHE A 58 -7.01 -3.37 2.45
CA PHE A 58 -7.71 -2.10 2.21
C PHE A 58 -8.19 -2.04 0.76
N SER A 59 -9.47 -1.71 0.56
CA SER A 59 -10.04 -1.63 -0.78
C SER A 59 -10.11 -0.19 -1.26
N VAL A 60 -9.34 0.12 -2.29
CA VAL A 60 -9.38 1.45 -2.92
C VAL A 60 -10.49 1.47 -3.97
N VAL A 61 -11.75 1.72 -3.57
CA VAL A 61 -12.86 1.71 -4.53
C VAL A 61 -12.84 2.96 -5.40
N ASN A 62 -12.14 2.90 -6.52
CA ASN A 62 -12.10 4.01 -7.47
C ASN A 62 -13.46 4.11 -8.20
N THR A 63 -14.41 4.84 -7.59
CA THR A 63 -15.70 5.10 -8.23
C THR A 63 -15.48 6.17 -9.30
N LEU A 64 -15.70 5.79 -10.56
CA LEU A 64 -15.56 6.62 -11.75
C LEU A 64 -16.14 8.04 -11.61
N LEU A 65 -15.45 9.00 -12.25
CA LEU A 65 -15.74 10.43 -12.44
C LEU A 65 -15.36 11.38 -11.27
N GLY A 66 -14.06 11.58 -11.06
CA GLY A 66 -13.53 12.83 -10.48
C GLY A 66 -13.52 12.92 -8.95
N LYS A 67 -13.92 11.86 -8.24
CA LYS A 67 -13.86 11.80 -6.78
C LYS A 67 -13.39 10.41 -6.34
N ASN A 68 -12.09 10.28 -6.06
CA ASN A 68 -11.54 9.03 -5.56
C ASN A 68 -12.13 8.75 -4.16
N SER A 69 -12.93 7.70 -4.04
CA SER A 69 -13.45 7.20 -2.77
C SER A 69 -12.58 6.04 -2.29
N TYR A 70 -12.23 5.97 -1.00
CA TYR A 70 -11.38 4.91 -0.47
C TYR A 70 -12.13 4.20 0.66
N ASN A 71 -12.24 2.87 0.59
CA ASN A 71 -12.82 2.05 1.66
C ASN A 71 -11.72 1.24 2.34
N VAL A 72 -11.20 1.81 3.42
CA VAL A 72 -10.11 1.20 4.18
C VAL A 72 -10.69 0.44 5.36
N THR A 73 -10.52 -0.89 5.37
CA THR A 73 -10.81 -1.71 6.54
C THR A 73 -9.51 -1.89 7.33
N VAL A 74 -9.52 -1.42 8.58
CA VAL A 74 -8.35 -1.52 9.46
C VAL A 74 -8.71 -2.41 10.65
N ASN A 75 -7.90 -3.44 10.89
CA ASN A 75 -8.08 -4.31 12.04
C ASN A 75 -7.84 -3.54 13.35
N PRO A 76 -8.47 -3.94 14.48
CA PRO A 76 -8.19 -3.34 15.78
C PRO A 76 -6.70 -3.42 16.17
N GLY A 77 -6.21 -2.41 16.88
CA GLY A 77 -4.81 -2.34 17.34
C GLY A 77 -3.81 -1.80 16.31
N ILE A 78 -4.28 -1.45 15.12
CA ILE A 78 -3.44 -0.88 14.07
C ILE A 78 -3.54 0.64 14.06
N ASP A 79 -2.42 1.30 13.85
CA ASP A 79 -2.37 2.74 13.63
C ASP A 79 -3.10 3.11 12.33
N TYR A 80 -4.25 3.76 12.47
CA TYR A 80 -5.07 4.20 11.35
C TYR A 80 -4.37 5.27 10.50
N ALA A 81 -3.61 6.18 11.12
CA ALA A 81 -2.88 7.23 10.43
C ALA A 81 -1.77 6.64 9.56
N PHE A 82 -1.09 5.58 10.03
CA PHE A 82 -0.15 4.82 9.22
C PHE A 82 -0.80 4.27 7.96
N ILE A 83 -1.96 3.61 8.07
CA ILE A 83 -2.67 3.06 6.90
C ILE A 83 -3.14 4.15 5.95
N VAL A 84 -3.70 5.25 6.45
CA VAL A 84 -4.13 6.39 5.61
C VAL A 84 -2.93 6.98 4.86
N ALA A 85 -1.77 7.11 5.51
CA ALA A 85 -0.57 7.58 4.84
C ALA A 85 -0.15 6.66 3.68
N LEU A 86 -0.22 5.34 3.85
CA LEU A 86 0.05 4.38 2.77
C LEU A 86 -0.93 4.55 1.60
N VAL A 87 -2.22 4.78 1.87
CA VAL A 87 -3.24 5.01 0.82
C VAL A 87 -2.93 6.28 0.03
N VAL A 88 -2.58 7.38 0.70
CA VAL A 88 -2.22 8.64 0.03
C VAL A 88 -0.96 8.47 -0.83
N ILE A 89 0.05 7.77 -0.31
CA ILE A 89 1.28 7.49 -1.06
C ILE A 89 0.98 6.64 -2.30
N LEU A 90 0.11 5.63 -2.18
CA LEU A 90 -0.30 4.82 -3.33
C LEU A 90 -1.07 5.64 -4.37
N ASP A 91 -1.96 6.53 -3.94
CA ASP A 91 -2.68 7.42 -4.86
C ASP A 91 -1.69 8.27 -5.65
N GLU A 92 -0.73 8.92 -4.98
CA GLU A 92 0.32 9.70 -5.65
C GLU A 92 1.18 8.83 -6.60
N MET A 93 1.53 7.60 -6.21
CA MET A 93 2.31 6.68 -7.03
C MET A 93 1.60 6.20 -8.31
N HIS A 94 0.27 6.15 -8.27
CA HIS A 94 -0.58 5.70 -9.36
C HIS A 94 -1.30 6.85 -10.09
N TYR A 95 -1.17 8.08 -9.60
CA TYR A 95 -1.73 9.27 -10.21
C TYR A 95 -1.08 9.50 -11.59
N GLN A 96 -1.88 9.30 -12.64
CA GLN A 96 -1.52 9.61 -14.01
C GLN A 96 -2.21 10.93 -14.36
N ARG A 97 -1.44 11.99 -14.57
CA ARG A 97 -1.95 13.23 -15.20
C ARG A 97 -2.34 12.97 -16.65
#